data_AF-A0A2N1RYN9-F1
#
_entry.id   AF-A0A2N1RYN9-F1
#
_cell.length_a   1.000
_cell.length_b   1.000
_cell.length_c   1.000
_cell.angle_alpha   90.00
_cell.angle_beta   90.00
_cell.angle_gamma   90.00
#
_symmetry.space_group_name_H-M   'P 1'
#
loop_
_entity.id
_entity.type
_entity.pdbx_description
1 polymer ?
#
loop_
_entity_poly.entity_id
_entity_poly.type
_entity_poly.pdbx_seq_one_letter_code
_entity_poly.pdbx_strand_id
1 'polypeptide(L)'
;MKKMLIMLIVMLLVPAAFFAAGQKEDEQVVLTWYQWFDATAHETELLPTIAEFEKLHPNVTVELAAIPNEAYWDRLALDIASGVEGDIVTLDTGAGLMG
;
A
#
# COMPACT_ATOMS: atom_id res chain seq x y z
N MET A 1 -6.72 -50.64 -17.86
CA MET A 1 -7.81 -49.62 -17.92
C MET A 1 -8.03 -48.89 -16.59
N LYS A 2 -8.28 -49.58 -15.45
CA LYS A 2 -8.42 -48.92 -14.13
C LYS A 2 -7.24 -48.01 -13.74
N LYS A 3 -6.00 -48.44 -14.00
CA LYS A 3 -4.79 -47.65 -13.70
C LYS A 3 -4.66 -46.36 -14.53
N MET A 4 -5.09 -46.39 -15.80
CA MET A 4 -5.14 -45.20 -16.67
C MET A 4 -6.22 -44.22 -16.22
N LEU A 5 -7.37 -44.72 -15.78
CA LEU A 5 -8.46 -43.89 -15.28
C LEU A 5 -8.07 -43.16 -13.98
N ILE A 6 -7.37 -43.84 -13.08
CA ILE A 6 -6.87 -43.24 -11.84
C ILE A 6 -5.85 -42.13 -12.14
N MET A 7 -4.95 -42.34 -13.11
CA MET A 7 -3.95 -41.34 -13.48
C MET A 7 -4.58 -40.08 -14.09
N LEU A 8 -5.63 -40.24 -14.89
CA LEU A 8 -6.38 -39.12 -15.47
C LEU A 8 -7.13 -38.31 -14.39
N ILE A 9 -7.72 -39.00 -13.41
CA ILE A 9 -8.43 -38.37 -12.29
C ILE A 9 -7.45 -37.58 -11.41
N VAL A 10 -6.28 -38.14 -11.11
CA VAL A 10 -5.24 -37.44 -10.33
C VAL A 10 -4.76 -36.20 -11.08
N MET A 11 -4.53 -36.30 -12.40
CA MET A 11 -4.09 -35.16 -13.22
C MET A 11 -5.13 -34.04 -13.30
N LEU A 12 -6.43 -34.36 -13.21
CA LEU A 12 -7.52 -33.38 -13.16
C LEU A 12 -7.72 -32.75 -11.77
N LEU A 13 -7.32 -33.43 -10.70
CA LEU A 13 -7.51 -32.95 -9.32
C LEU A 13 -6.40 -32.01 -8.85
N VAL A 14 -5.17 -32.14 -9.37
CA VAL A 14 -4.05 -31.24 -8.98
C VAL A 14 -4.32 -29.77 -9.35
N PRO A 15 -4.83 -29.40 -10.55
CA PRO A 15 -5.14 -28.01 -10.87
C PRO A 15 -6.30 -27.44 -10.04
N ALA A 16 -7.29 -28.27 -9.70
CA ALA A 16 -8.45 -27.85 -8.91
C ALA A 16 -8.06 -27.46 -7.47
N ALA A 17 -7.00 -28.08 -6.91
CA ALA A 17 -6.50 -27.72 -5.59
C ALA A 17 -5.81 -26.34 -5.55
N PHE A 18 -5.21 -25.88 -6.66
CA PHE A 18 -4.62 -24.54 -6.77
C PHE A 18 -5.68 -23.45 -6.99
N PHE A 19 -6.79 -23.76 -7.66
CA PHE A 19 -7.89 -22.81 -7.89
C PHE A 19 -8.88 -22.73 -6.72
N ALA A 20 -9.01 -23.78 -5.91
CA ALA A 20 -9.95 -23.81 -4.77
C ALA A 20 -9.41 -23.15 -3.49
N ALA A 21 -8.10 -22.86 -3.43
CA ALA A 21 -7.55 -21.92 -2.46
C ALA A 21 -7.93 -20.51 -2.93
N GLY A 22 -9.19 -20.13 -2.70
CA GLY A 22 -9.75 -18.88 -3.16
C GLY A 22 -8.78 -17.73 -2.90
N GLN A 23 -8.23 -17.17 -3.99
CA GLN A 23 -7.76 -15.80 -3.96
C GLN A 23 -8.94 -15.01 -3.41
N LYS A 24 -8.86 -14.59 -2.15
CA LYS A 24 -9.53 -13.35 -1.77
C LYS A 24 -9.03 -12.37 -2.80
N GLU A 25 -9.91 -11.89 -3.66
CA GLU A 25 -9.67 -10.63 -4.35
C GLU A 25 -9.51 -9.62 -3.21
N ASP A 26 -8.26 -9.41 -2.81
CA ASP A 26 -7.94 -8.41 -1.81
C ASP A 26 -8.41 -7.09 -2.41
N GLU A 27 -9.36 -6.44 -1.72
CA GLU A 27 -9.93 -5.18 -2.15
C GLU A 27 -8.80 -4.20 -2.44
N GLN A 28 -8.91 -3.49 -3.56
CA GLN A 28 -7.92 -2.47 -3.90
C GLN A 28 -8.06 -1.33 -2.88
N VAL A 29 -7.01 -1.11 -2.11
CA VAL A 29 -6.91 -0.03 -1.12
C VAL A 29 -5.97 1.03 -1.66
N VAL A 30 -6.39 2.29 -1.62
CA VAL A 30 -5.52 3.44 -1.91
C VAL A 30 -5.37 4.24 -0.63
N LEU A 31 -4.13 4.44 -0.18
CA LEU A 31 -3.77 5.21 1.01
C LEU A 31 -3.13 6.52 0.57
N THR A 32 -3.67 7.65 1.01
CA THR A 32 -3.07 8.97 0.77
C THR A 32 -2.21 9.37 1.96
N TRP A 33 -0.93 9.65 1.72
CA TRP A 33 0.01 10.09 2.75
C TRP A 33 0.33 11.57 2.64
N TYR A 34 -0.07 12.32 3.66
CA TYR A 34 0.28 13.71 3.87
C TYR A 34 1.68 13.81 4.49
N GLN A 35 2.59 14.45 3.77
CA GLN A 35 3.97 14.68 4.19
C GLN A 35 4.52 15.98 3.56
N TRP A 36 5.61 16.52 4.10
CA TRP A 36 6.28 17.75 3.61
C TRP A 36 7.77 17.54 3.27
N PHE A 37 8.22 16.29 3.15
CA PHE A 37 9.60 15.97 2.85
C PHE A 37 9.99 16.49 1.46
N ASP A 38 11.28 16.79 1.29
CA ASP A 38 11.80 17.31 0.04
C ASP A 38 11.95 16.23 -1.04
N ALA A 39 12.25 16.65 -2.27
CA ALA A 39 12.41 15.75 -3.41
C ALA A 39 13.56 14.73 -3.20
N THR A 40 14.58 15.06 -2.42
CA THR A 40 15.69 14.13 -2.16
C THR A 40 15.21 12.99 -1.29
N ALA A 41 14.54 13.30 -0.17
CA ALA A 41 13.93 12.29 0.69
C ALA A 41 12.85 11.46 -0.05
N HIS A 42 12.12 12.07 -0.99
CA HIS A 42 11.19 11.33 -1.85
C HIS A 42 11.90 10.24 -2.65
N GLU A 43 12.96 10.61 -3.36
CA GLU A 43 13.69 9.70 -4.24
C GLU A 43 14.52 8.66 -3.47
N THR A 44 15.15 9.04 -2.35
CA THR A 44 16.09 8.16 -1.63
C THR A 44 15.43 7.30 -0.56
N GLU A 45 14.32 7.74 0.05
CA GLU A 45 13.72 7.06 1.20
C GLU A 45 12.28 6.63 0.92
N LEU A 46 11.39 7.57 0.56
CA LEU A 46 9.95 7.29 0.50
C LEU A 46 9.58 6.36 -0.65
N LEU A 47 9.96 6.69 -1.89
CA LEU A 47 9.60 5.88 -3.06
C LEU A 47 10.16 4.44 -2.96
N PRO A 48 11.41 4.22 -2.54
CA PRO A 48 11.91 2.86 -2.30
C PRO A 48 11.13 2.10 -1.21
N THR A 49 10.81 2.79 -0.09
CA THR A 49 10.05 2.17 1.02
C THR A 49 8.63 1.81 0.59
N ILE A 50 7.95 2.71 -0.13
CA ILE A 50 6.62 2.47 -0.69
C ILE A 50 6.66 1.29 -1.67
N ALA A 51 7.64 1.25 -2.59
CA ALA A 51 7.76 0.18 -3.56
C ALA A 51 7.99 -1.20 -2.89
N GLU A 52 8.76 -1.25 -1.80
CA GLU A 52 8.93 -2.48 -1.01
C GLU A 52 7.62 -2.88 -0.33
N PHE A 53 6.91 -1.92 0.25
CA PHE A 53 5.61 -2.14 0.89
C PHE A 53 4.56 -2.66 -0.11
N GLU A 54 4.40 -2.01 -1.27
CA GLU A 54 3.44 -2.41 -2.31
C GLU A 54 3.77 -3.78 -2.93
N LYS A 55 5.05 -4.18 -2.93
CA LYS A 55 5.45 -5.53 -3.35
C LYS A 55 4.95 -6.61 -2.37
N LEU A 56 4.91 -6.31 -1.08
CA LEU A 56 4.39 -7.21 -0.05
C LEU A 56 2.86 -7.16 0.05
N HIS A 57 2.27 -6.04 -0.35
CA HIS A 57 0.84 -5.75 -0.30
C HIS A 57 0.31 -5.33 -1.68
N PRO A 58 0.18 -6.26 -2.63
CA PRO A 58 -0.12 -5.93 -4.03
C PRO A 58 -1.52 -5.33 -4.25
N ASN A 59 -2.39 -5.40 -3.25
CA ASN A 59 -3.72 -4.79 -3.26
C ASN A 59 -3.72 -3.37 -2.67
N VAL A 60 -2.59 -2.85 -2.20
CA VAL A 60 -2.48 -1.53 -1.60
C VAL A 60 -1.64 -0.63 -2.50
N THR A 61 -2.09 0.61 -2.69
CA THR A 61 -1.34 1.67 -3.37
C THR A 61 -1.17 2.85 -2.41
N VAL A 62 0.04 3.40 -2.31
CA VAL A 62 0.33 4.58 -1.48
C VAL A 62 0.56 5.78 -2.37
N GLU A 63 -0.29 6.80 -2.24
CA GLU A 63 -0.17 8.07 -2.94
C GLU A 63 0.43 9.14 -2.02
N LEU A 64 1.50 9.79 -2.45
CA LEU A 64 2.09 10.91 -1.73
C LEU A 64 1.33 12.20 -2.07
N ALA A 65 0.77 12.86 -1.05
CA ALA A 65 0.18 14.18 -1.24
C ALA A 65 1.28 15.22 -1.49
N ALA A 66 1.13 15.99 -2.57
CA ALA A 66 1.98 17.13 -2.88
C ALA A 66 1.57 18.34 -2.03
N ILE A 67 2.13 18.44 -0.82
CA ILE A 67 1.86 19.54 0.10
C ILE A 67 3.17 20.26 0.41
N PRO A 68 3.32 21.55 0.01
CA PRO A 68 4.49 22.34 0.39
C PRO A 68 4.60 22.46 1.91
N ASN A 69 5.84 22.44 2.42
CA ASN A 69 6.09 22.55 3.86
C ASN A 69 5.45 23.79 4.49
N GLU A 70 5.49 24.95 3.81
CA GLU A 70 4.89 26.18 4.37
C GLU A 70 3.37 26.11 4.51
N ALA A 71 2.70 25.25 3.74
CA ALA A 71 1.25 25.10 3.75
C ALA A 71 0.77 23.85 4.51
N TYR A 72 1.70 23.00 4.98
CA TYR A 72 1.36 21.67 5.49
C TYR A 72 0.43 21.72 6.70
N TRP A 73 0.79 22.50 7.73
CA TRP A 73 0.04 22.55 8.98
C TRP A 73 -1.34 23.18 8.83
N ASP A 74 -1.44 24.27 8.07
CA ASP A 74 -2.71 24.95 7.81
C ASP A 74 -3.66 24.05 7.00
N ARG A 75 -3.14 23.36 5.98
CA ARG A 75 -3.92 22.41 5.19
C ARG A 75 -4.36 21.22 6.03
N LEU A 76 -3.45 20.62 6.81
CA LEU A 76 -3.78 19.49 7.67
C LEU A 76 -4.89 19.84 8.66
N ALA A 77 -4.81 21.00 9.32
CA ALA A 77 -5.83 21.45 10.26
C ALA A 77 -7.21 21.65 9.58
N LEU A 78 -7.22 22.24 8.39
CA LEU A 78 -8.44 22.44 7.60
C LEU A 78 -9.06 21.10 7.15
N ASP A 79 -8.23 20.19 6.63
CA ASP A 79 -8.68 18.93 6.06
C ASP A 79 -9.20 18.00 7.17
N ILE A 80 -8.56 17.96 8.35
CA ILE A 80 -9.07 17.25 9.55
C ILE A 80 -10.41 17.84 9.99
N ALA A 81 -10.53 19.17 10.07
CA ALA A 81 -11.79 19.82 10.45
C ALA A 81 -12.92 19.53 9.45
N SER A 82 -12.56 19.21 8.20
CA SER A 82 -13.48 18.91 7.10
C SER A 82 -13.72 17.41 6.91
N GLY A 83 -12.97 16.54 7.59
CA GLY A 83 -13.04 15.08 7.46
C GLY A 83 -12.56 14.56 6.11
N VAL A 84 -11.58 15.22 5.51
CA VAL A 84 -11.01 14.90 4.17
C VAL A 84 -9.48 14.83 4.20
N GLU A 85 -8.89 14.67 5.39
CA GLU A 85 -7.47 14.45 5.56
C GLU A 85 -6.98 13.17 4.87
N GLY A 86 -5.66 13.07 4.64
CA GLY A 86 -5.06 11.82 4.17
C GLY A 86 -5.11 10.72 5.23
N ASP A 87 -5.10 9.47 4.79
CA ASP A 87 -5.12 8.28 5.65
C ASP A 87 -3.90 8.19 6.58
N ILE A 88 -2.76 8.72 6.11
CA ILE A 88 -1.50 8.78 6.85
C ILE A 88 -1.08 10.23 6.93
N VAL A 89 -0.74 10.70 8.14
CA VAL A 89 -0.29 12.07 8.38
C VAL A 89 1.08 12.06 9.04
N THR A 90 2.04 12.77 8.46
CA THR A 90 3.32 13.01 9.12
C THR A 90 3.11 14.08 10.19
N LEU A 91 3.70 13.88 11.36
CA LEU A 91 3.73 14.84 12.46
C LEU A 91 5.18 15.06 12.88
N ASP A 92 5.47 16.25 13.39
CA ASP A 92 6.76 16.60 13.97
C ASP A 92 6.53 16.96 15.44
N THR A 93 7.45 16.55 16.30
CA THR A 93 7.47 16.97 17.71
C THR A 93 7.95 18.42 17.86
N GLY A 94 8.41 19.05 16.77
CA GLY A 94 9.05 20.35 16.74
C GLY A 94 10.56 20.28 16.98
N ALA A 95 11.10 19.07 17.15
CA ALA A 95 12.52 18.80 17.31
C ALA A 95 13.20 18.39 15.98
N GLY A 96 12.43 18.24 14.91
CA GLY A 96 12.89 17.82 13.58
C GLY A 96 13.19 16.33 13.51
N LEU A 97 13.68 15.86 12.34
CA LEU A 97 14.01 14.44 12.10
C LEU A 97 15.16 13.88 12.97
N MET A 98 15.82 14.74 13.75
CA MET A 98 16.96 14.42 14.62
C MET A 98 16.73 14.82 16.09
N GLY A 99 15.48 15.11 16.44
CA GLY A 99 15.04 15.54 17.77
C GLY A 99 15.12 14.49 18.86
#